data_AF-A0A4P1RFM9-F1
#
_entry.id   AF-A0A4P1RFM9-F1
#
_cell.length_a   1.000
_cell.length_b   1.000
_cell.length_c   1.000
_cell.angle_alpha   90.00
_cell.angle_beta   90.00
_cell.angle_gamma   90.00
#
_symmetry.space_group_name_H-M   'P 1'
#
loop_
_entity.id
_entity.type
_entity.pdbx_description
1 polymer ?
#
loop_
_entity_poly.entity_id
_entity_poly.type
_entity_poly.pdbx_seq_one_letter_code
_entity_poly.pdbx_strand_id
1 'polypeptide(L)'
;MVKHKARLVAKSFLQKQGLNYDEVFALVPRLKTIRLVVFLASYYGWHIHRMDVKSAFLNGSLEEEVFVTQPPGFEVAGKENLVYILHKALYGLKQAPRA
;
A
#
# COMPACT_ATOMS: atom_id res chain seq x y z
N MET A 1 27.68 11.08 -3.05
CA MET A 1 26.48 11.29 -3.89
C MET A 1 25.26 11.34 -2.97
N VAL A 2 24.59 12.49 -2.88
CA VAL A 2 23.44 12.67 -1.97
C VAL A 2 22.18 12.12 -2.66
N LYS A 3 21.45 11.23 -1.99
CA LYS A 3 20.21 10.66 -2.50
C LYS A 3 19.01 11.40 -1.89
N HIS A 4 18.35 12.24 -2.69
CA HIS A 4 17.12 12.90 -2.28
C HIS A 4 15.97 11.89 -2.30
N LYS A 5 15.19 11.82 -1.21
CA LYS A 5 14.03 10.94 -1.08
C LYS A 5 12.79 11.79 -0.83
N ALA A 6 11.77 11.58 -1.64
CA ALA A 6 10.42 12.07 -1.41
C ALA A 6 9.46 10.87 -1.34
N ARG A 7 8.34 11.03 -0.63
CA ARG A 7 7.29 10.00 -0.55
C ARG A 7 5.94 10.67 -0.76
N LEU A 8 5.16 10.11 -1.68
CA LEU A 8 3.74 10.42 -1.81
C LEU A 8 2.96 9.48 -0.90
N VAL A 9 2.18 10.04 0.02
CA VAL A 9 1.40 9.29 1.02
C VAL A 9 -0.03 9.79 0.99
N ALA A 10 -0.97 8.86 0.91
CA ALA A 10 -2.39 9.20 0.98
C ALA A 10 -2.79 9.54 2.42
N LYS A 11 -3.72 10.50 2.55
CA LYS A 11 -4.28 10.91 3.84
C LYS A 11 -5.51 10.05 4.14
N SER A 12 -5.32 8.87 4.73
CA SER A 12 -6.41 7.92 5.06
C SER A 12 -7.59 8.56 5.79
N PHE A 13 -7.33 9.54 6.67
CA PHE A 13 -8.36 10.20 7.47
C PHE A 13 -9.33 11.06 6.63
N LEU A 14 -8.98 11.40 5.39
CA LEU A 14 -9.86 12.08 4.45
C LEU A 14 -10.75 11.12 3.65
N GLN A 15 -10.46 9.81 3.66
CA GLN A 15 -11.27 8.82 2.95
C GLN A 15 -12.58 8.53 3.69
N LYS A 16 -13.68 8.48 2.93
CA LYS A 16 -15.01 8.12 3.42
C LYS A 16 -15.37 6.69 2.99
N GLN A 17 -15.84 5.89 3.96
CA GLN A 17 -16.33 4.54 3.67
C GLN A 17 -17.57 4.59 2.78
N GLY A 18 -17.70 3.65 1.85
CA GLY A 18 -18.77 3.58 0.86
C GLY A 18 -18.65 4.59 -0.29
N LEU A 19 -17.62 5.44 -0.27
CA LEU A 19 -17.30 6.37 -1.36
C LEU A 19 -15.89 6.17 -1.90
N ASN A 20 -14.90 6.02 -1.01
CA ASN A 20 -13.50 5.83 -1.40
C ASN A 20 -12.95 4.43 -1.14
N TYR A 21 -13.66 3.65 -0.32
CA TYR A 21 -13.34 2.26 0.01
C TYR A 21 -14.55 1.62 0.68
N ASP A 22 -14.73 0.31 0.50
CA ASP A 22 -15.81 -0.44 1.16
C ASP A 22 -15.35 -1.04 2.48
N GLU A 23 -14.15 -1.61 2.49
CA GLU A 23 -13.58 -2.35 3.61
C GLU A 23 -12.13 -1.95 3.91
N VAL A 24 -11.70 -2.17 5.16
CA VAL A 24 -10.33 -1.93 5.61
C VAL A 24 -9.62 -3.27 5.77
N PHE A 25 -8.42 -3.40 5.22
CA PHE A 25 -7.66 -4.64 5.25
C PHE A 25 -6.41 -4.49 6.10
N ALA A 26 -6.07 -5.53 6.86
CA ALA A 26 -4.81 -5.64 7.58
C ALA A 26 -4.24 -7.04 7.38
N LEU A 27 -3.05 -7.11 6.78
CA LEU A 27 -2.37 -8.39 6.57
C LEU A 27 -1.62 -8.77 7.86
N VAL A 28 -2.33 -9.38 8.81
CA VAL A 28 -1.72 -9.86 10.07
C VAL A 28 -1.61 -11.38 10.02
N PRO A 29 -0.42 -11.94 9.77
CA PRO A 29 -0.24 -13.38 9.83
C PRO A 29 -0.46 -13.88 11.26
N ARG A 30 -1.21 -14.97 11.41
CA ARG A 30 -1.48 -15.57 12.73
C ARG A 30 -0.22 -16.25 13.24
N LEU A 31 0.20 -15.92 14.47
CA LEU A 31 1.38 -16.51 15.10
C LEU A 31 1.34 -18.05 15.16
N LYS A 32 0.16 -18.64 15.36
CA LYS A 32 -0.02 -20.11 15.34
C LYS A 32 0.41 -20.71 13.99
N THR A 33 -0.01 -20.08 12.89
CA THR A 33 0.34 -20.50 11.53
C THR A 33 1.84 -20.35 11.27
N ILE A 34 2.43 -19.22 11.67
CA ILE A 34 3.88 -18.99 11.54
C ILE A 34 4.66 -20.08 12.29
N ARG A 35 4.29 -20.36 13.55
CA ARG A 35 4.94 -21.40 14.36
C ARG A 35 4.84 -22.79 13.72
N LEU A 36 3.68 -23.14 13.18
CA LEU A 36 3.48 -24.42 12.49
C LEU A 36 4.40 -24.53 11.27
N VAL A 37 4.48 -23.49 10.44
CA VAL A 37 5.33 -23.49 9.24
C VAL A 37 6.82 -23.61 9.63
N VAL A 38 7.26 -22.89 10.66
CA VAL A 38 8.65 -22.97 11.16
C VAL A 38 8.95 -24.36 11.73
N PHE A 39 8.01 -24.96 12.47
CA PHE A 39 8.15 -26.32 12.98
C PHE A 39 8.32 -27.34 11.85
N LEU A 40 7.44 -27.28 10.83
CA LEU A 40 7.50 -28.18 9.67
C LEU A 40 8.82 -28.01 8.91
N ALA A 41 9.24 -26.77 8.66
CA ALA A 41 10.51 -26.51 8.00
C ALA A 41 11.70 -27.08 8.78
N SER A 42 11.69 -26.95 10.11
CA SER A 42 12.74 -27.53 10.96
C SER A 42 12.72 -29.06 10.96
N TYR A 43 11.52 -29.66 10.99
CA TYR A 43 11.34 -31.12 11.01
C TYR A 43 11.77 -31.78 9.70
N TYR A 44 11.44 -31.18 8.56
CA TYR A 44 11.79 -31.69 7.24
C TYR A 44 13.13 -31.16 6.69
N GLY A 45 13.86 -30.34 7.47
CA GLY A 45 15.12 -29.75 7.04
C GLY A 45 15.00 -28.74 5.89
N TRP A 46 13.85 -28.06 5.75
CA TRP A 46 13.63 -27.05 4.72
C TRP A 46 14.30 -25.72 5.06
N HIS A 47 14.84 -25.05 4.05
CA HIS A 47 15.35 -23.69 4.18
C HIS A 47 14.21 -22.67 4.17
N ILE A 48 14.27 -21.72 5.11
CA ILE A 48 13.35 -20.58 5.17
C ILE A 48 14.05 -19.35 4.62
N HIS A 49 13.45 -18.71 3.61
CA HIS A 49 13.93 -17.46 3.04
C HIS A 49 12.94 -16.33 3.34
N ARG A 50 13.48 -15.15 3.71
CA ARG A 50 12.69 -13.93 3.89
C ARG A 50 12.80 -13.08 2.63
N MET A 51 11.66 -12.70 2.07
CA MET A 51 11.59 -11.72 0.99
C MET A 51 10.90 -10.45 1.49
N ASP A 52 11.56 -9.31 1.32
CA ASP A 52 10.96 -7.99 1.54
C ASP A 52 10.78 -7.31 0.18
N VAL A 53 9.51 -7.10 -0.21
CA VAL A 53 9.19 -6.52 -1.51
C VAL A 53 9.24 -5.00 -1.40
N LYS A 54 10.21 -4.40 -2.10
CA LYS A 54 10.29 -2.94 -2.19
C LYS A 54 9.06 -2.39 -2.90
N SER A 55 8.48 -1.34 -2.33
CA SER A 55 7.35 -0.63 -2.91
C SER A 55 6.14 -1.53 -3.20
N ALA A 56 5.88 -2.53 -2.34
CA ALA A 56 4.79 -3.51 -2.52
C ALA A 56 3.45 -2.87 -2.94
N PHE A 57 3.05 -1.77 -2.27
CA PHE A 57 1.81 -1.04 -2.61
C PHE A 57 1.79 -0.50 -4.05
N LEU A 58 2.92 -0.02 -4.57
CA LEU A 58 2.99 0.52 -5.94
C LEU A 58 2.84 -0.57 -7.00
N ASN A 59 3.03 -1.84 -6.63
CA ASN A 59 2.79 -2.97 -7.52
C ASN A 59 1.32 -3.38 -7.51
N GLY A 60 0.65 -3.22 -6.36
CA GLY A 60 -0.75 -3.60 -6.16
C GLY A 60 -1.73 -2.76 -6.98
N SER A 61 -2.69 -3.43 -7.60
CA SER A 61 -3.77 -2.79 -8.35
C SER A 61 -4.85 -2.29 -7.40
N LEU A 62 -5.38 -1.10 -7.69
CA LEU A 62 -6.51 -0.55 -6.95
C LEU A 62 -7.79 -0.88 -7.71
N GLU A 63 -8.73 -1.56 -7.07
CA GLU A 63 -10.05 -1.85 -7.66
C GLU A 63 -10.96 -0.62 -7.57
N GLU A 64 -10.82 0.17 -6.51
CA GLU A 64 -11.62 1.36 -6.26
C GLU A 64 -11.05 2.60 -6.97
N GLU A 65 -11.93 3.47 -7.44
CA GLU A 65 -11.51 4.74 -8.04
C GLU A 65 -11.19 5.77 -6.94
N VAL A 66 -9.90 6.03 -6.72
CA VAL A 66 -9.44 7.00 -5.73
C VAL A 66 -8.80 8.20 -6.40
N PHE A 67 -9.30 9.37 -6.03
CA PHE A 67 -8.78 10.66 -6.47
C PHE A 67 -7.89 11.29 -5.38
N VAL A 68 -6.80 11.92 -5.79
CA VAL A 68 -5.91 12.69 -4.92
C VAL A 68 -5.71 14.10 -5.47
N THR A 69 -5.60 15.07 -4.58
CA THR A 69 -5.20 16.42 -4.97
C THR A 69 -3.79 16.41 -5.53
N GLN A 70 -3.47 17.38 -6.39
CA GLN A 70 -2.13 17.55 -6.92
C GLN A 70 -1.11 17.69 -5.76
N PRO A 71 0.00 16.95 -5.78
CA PRO A 71 1.01 17.05 -4.74
C PRO A 71 1.72 18.41 -4.83
N PRO A 72 2.13 18.98 -3.68
CA PRO A 72 2.86 20.25 -3.66
C PRO A 72 4.09 20.21 -4.56
N GLY A 73 4.23 21.21 -5.43
CA GLY A 73 5.32 21.30 -6.41
C GLY A 73 5.11 20.52 -7.71
N PHE A 74 3.97 19.84 -7.86
CA PHE A 74 3.54 19.16 -9.10
C PHE A 74 2.24 19.73 -9.67
N GLU A 75 1.79 20.87 -9.15
CA GLU A 75 0.58 21.55 -9.59
C GLU A 75 0.74 22.06 -11.03
N VAL A 76 -0.29 21.87 -11.86
CA VAL A 76 -0.32 22.35 -13.24
C VAL A 76 -1.00 23.72 -13.29
N ALA A 77 -0.27 24.72 -13.76
CA ALA A 77 -0.77 26.09 -13.88
C ALA A 77 -2.06 26.16 -14.72
N GLY A 78 -3.08 26.85 -14.21
CA GLY A 78 -4.41 26.96 -14.80
C GLY A 78 -5.30 25.72 -14.63
N LYS A 79 -4.84 24.69 -13.93
CA LYS A 79 -5.55 23.44 -13.65
C LYS A 79 -5.43 23.04 -12.18
N GLU A 80 -5.23 23.98 -11.29
CA GLU A 80 -4.97 23.76 -9.86
C GLU A 80 -6.11 23.01 -9.18
N ASN A 81 -7.34 23.18 -9.68
CA ASN A 81 -8.54 22.53 -9.16
C ASN A 81 -8.72 21.07 -9.63
N LEU A 82 -7.87 20.56 -10.53
CA LEU A 82 -7.94 19.18 -10.97
C LEU A 82 -7.31 18.22 -9.96
N VAL A 83 -7.75 16.98 -10.03
CA VAL A 83 -7.30 15.85 -9.19
C VAL A 83 -6.67 14.77 -10.07
N TYR A 84 -5.80 13.96 -9.48
CA TYR A 84 -5.24 12.78 -10.13
C TYR A 84 -5.99 11.52 -9.71
N ILE A 85 -6.13 10.59 -10.65
CA ILE A 85 -6.65 9.24 -10.38
C ILE A 85 -5.47 8.33 -10.02
N LEU A 86 -5.63 7.53 -8.98
CA LEU A 86 -4.67 6.50 -8.60
C LEU A 86 -4.99 5.17 -9.31
N HIS A 87 -4.06 4.70 -10.12
CA HIS A 87 -4.13 3.36 -10.73
C HIS A 87 -3.47 2.26 -9.89
N LYS A 88 -2.67 2.67 -8.90
CA LYS A 88 -1.90 1.78 -8.02
C LYS A 88 -2.12 2.17 -6.58
N ALA A 89 -2.03 1.19 -5.68
CA ALA A 89 -2.18 1.46 -4.26
C ALA A 89 -1.04 2.35 -3.73
N LEU A 90 -1.41 3.29 -2.87
CA LEU A 90 -0.47 4.13 -2.14
C LEU A 90 -0.49 3.79 -0.65
N TYR A 91 0.66 4.02 0.00
CA TYR A 91 0.71 3.98 1.45
C TYR A 91 -0.25 5.00 2.05
N GLY A 92 -0.95 4.61 3.10
CA GLY A 92 -1.95 5.46 3.75
C GLY A 92 -3.33 5.44 3.12
N LEU A 93 -3.61 4.59 2.11
CA LEU A 93 -4.99 4.23 1.77
C LEU A 93 -5.47 3.15 2.74
N LYS A 94 -6.75 3.17 3.13
CA LYS A 94 -7.31 2.18 4.04
C LYS A 94 -7.44 0.78 3.42
N GLN A 95 -7.62 0.72 2.10
CA GLN A 95 -7.72 -0.52 1.34
C GLN A 95 -6.38 -1.01 0.76
N ALA A 96 -5.31 -0.20 0.82
CA ALA A 96 -4.02 -0.55 0.19
C ALA A 96 -3.45 -1.93 0.57
N PRO A 97 -3.63 -2.45 1.81
CA PRO A 97 -3.13 -3.79 2.15
C PRO A 97 -3.77 -4.96 1.41
N ARG A 98 -4.86 -4.73 0.66
CA ARG A 98 -5.51 -5.74 -0.19
C ARG A 98 -4.88 -5.83 -1.58
N ALA A 99 -4.30 -4.73 -2.06
CA ALA A 99 -3.85 -4.54 -3.43
C ALA A 99 -2.63 -5.40 -3.81
#